data_AF-A0A378PZH0-F1
#
_entry.id   AF-A0A378PZH0-F1
#
_cell.length_a   1.000
_cell.length_b   1.000
_cell.length_c   1.000
_cell.angle_alpha   90.00
_cell.angle_beta   90.00
_cell.angle_gamma   90.00
#
_symmetry.space_group_name_H-M   'P 1'
#
loop_
_entity.id
_entity.type
_entity.pdbx_description
1 polymer ?
#
loop_
_entity_poly.entity_id
_entity_poly.type
_entity_poly.pdbx_seq_one_letter_code
_entity_poly.pdbx_strand_id
1 'polypeptide(L)'
;MSMPSISEQIISLCQNPNTALQAIHLLIANNGASKSAFRAVYDRVMVDNDVDGAYYLASFAQKIDDLPFEVLPLVRLVMASNDKLMKQALLDKMPDEARANLDTLLANDTQKDLNF
;
A
#
# COMPACT_ATOMS: atom_id res chain seq x y z
N MET A 1 -12.41 31.40 0.65
CA MET A 1 -12.11 30.02 0.20
C MET A 1 -11.54 29.27 1.38
N SER A 2 -12.24 28.25 1.89
CA SER A 2 -11.68 27.36 2.89
C SER A 2 -10.55 26.55 2.24
N MET A 3 -9.42 26.40 2.92
CA MET A 3 -8.36 25.51 2.45
C MET A 3 -8.93 24.09 2.35
N PRO A 4 -8.71 23.37 1.23
CA PRO A 4 -9.14 21.98 1.12
C PRO A 4 -8.47 21.16 2.21
N SER A 5 -9.23 20.29 2.85
CA SER A 5 -8.70 19.35 3.83
C SER A 5 -7.58 18.53 3.20
N ILE A 6 -6.63 18.06 4.02
CA ILE A 6 -5.54 17.18 3.56
C ILE A 6 -6.10 15.96 2.81
N SER A 7 -7.26 15.46 3.23
CA SER A 7 -7.94 14.36 2.55
C SER A 7 -8.34 14.69 1.11
N GLU A 8 -8.93 15.87 0.87
CA GLU A 8 -9.32 16.29 -0.48
C GLU A 8 -8.09 16.53 -1.37
N GLN A 9 -7.00 17.05 -0.80
CA GLN A 9 -5.75 17.23 -1.53
C GLN A 9 -5.15 15.88 -1.96
N ILE A 10 -5.10 14.90 -1.05
CA ILE A 10 -4.62 13.54 -1.34
C ILE A 10 -5.48 12.88 -2.42
N ILE A 11 -6.81 12.94 -2.29
CA ILE A 11 -7.72 12.34 -3.27
C ILE A 11 -7.53 12.97 -4.65
N SER A 12 -7.42 14.30 -4.71
CA SER A 12 -7.18 15.03 -5.96
C SER A 12 -5.84 14.65 -6.60
N LEU A 13 -4.77 14.54 -5.81
CA LEU A 13 -3.46 14.08 -6.29
C LEU A 13 -3.55 12.69 -6.92
N CYS A 14 -4.25 11.74 -6.27
CA CYS A 14 -4.39 10.36 -6.75
C CYS A 14 -5.19 10.21 -8.05
N GLN A 15 -5.84 11.28 -8.54
CA GLN A 15 -6.48 11.27 -9.86
C GLN A 15 -5.47 11.32 -11.01
N ASN A 16 -4.23 11.74 -10.74
CA ASN A 16 -3.15 11.80 -11.71
C ASN A 16 -2.21 10.61 -11.56
N PRO A 17 -1.66 10.05 -12.65
CA PRO A 17 -0.72 8.92 -12.57
C PRO A 17 0.61 9.33 -11.94
N ASN A 18 1.32 8.37 -11.35
CA ASN A 18 2.63 8.54 -10.69
C ASN A 18 2.65 9.53 -9.52
N THR A 19 1.51 9.74 -8.85
CA THR A 19 1.41 10.63 -7.68
C THR A 19 1.30 9.87 -6.36
N ALA A 20 1.27 8.53 -6.39
CA ALA A 20 1.12 7.69 -5.21
C ALA A 20 2.12 8.05 -4.10
N LEU A 21 3.41 8.15 -4.41
CA LEU A 21 4.44 8.50 -3.43
C LEU A 21 4.21 9.89 -2.80
N GLN A 22 3.81 10.89 -3.60
CA GLN A 22 3.49 12.23 -3.08
C GLN A 22 2.30 12.19 -2.12
N ALA A 23 1.27 11.40 -2.48
CA ALA A 23 0.09 11.22 -1.67
C ALA A 23 0.40 10.48 -0.35
N ILE A 24 1.31 9.50 -0.38
CA ILE A 24 1.82 8.79 0.81
C ILE A 24 2.59 9.75 1.72
N HIS A 25 3.47 10.59 1.16
CA HIS A 25 4.18 11.60 1.95
C HIS A 25 3.22 12.55 2.68
N LEU A 26 2.14 12.97 2.01
CA LEU A 26 1.11 13.80 2.64
C LEU A 26 0.35 13.05 3.74
N LEU A 27 0.03 11.76 3.55
CA LEU A 27 -0.58 10.94 4.60
C LEU A 27 0.32 10.85 5.85
N ILE A 28 1.60 10.54 5.64
CA ILE A 28 2.57 10.35 6.74
C ILE A 28 2.84 11.68 7.45
N ALA A 29 3.05 12.77 6.70
CA ALA A 29 3.34 14.09 7.27
C ALA A 29 2.20 14.64 8.15
N ASN A 30 0.96 14.25 7.85
CA ASN A 30 -0.22 14.68 8.61
C ASN A 30 -0.69 13.66 9.64
N ASN A 31 0.11 12.62 9.90
CA ASN A 31 -0.19 11.54 10.83
C ASN A 31 -1.53 10.82 10.53
N GLY A 32 -1.85 10.70 9.24
CA GLY A 32 -3.07 10.10 8.73
C GLY A 32 -4.03 11.10 8.07
N ALA A 33 -5.03 10.55 7.39
CA ALA A 33 -6.15 11.30 6.80
C ALA A 33 -7.44 10.46 6.86
N SER A 34 -8.49 10.87 6.16
CA SER A 34 -9.73 10.10 6.08
C SER A 34 -9.53 8.73 5.41
N LYS A 35 -10.43 7.78 5.71
CA LYS A 35 -10.46 6.44 5.08
C LYS A 35 -10.50 6.53 3.54
N SER A 36 -11.25 7.50 3.00
CA SER A 36 -11.33 7.73 1.55
C SER A 36 -10.00 8.16 0.94
N ALA A 37 -9.20 8.96 1.66
CA ALA A 37 -7.87 9.36 1.20
C ALA A 37 -6.91 8.16 1.19
N PHE A 38 -6.92 7.34 2.24
CA PHE A 38 -6.17 6.08 2.27
C PHE A 38 -6.52 5.15 1.11
N ARG A 39 -7.81 5.03 0.81
CA ARG A 39 -8.27 4.21 -0.31
C ARG A 39 -7.80 4.76 -1.65
N ALA A 40 -7.88 6.07 -1.86
CA ALA A 40 -7.41 6.70 -3.09
C ALA A 40 -5.90 6.48 -3.33
N VAL A 41 -5.09 6.54 -2.27
CA VAL A 41 -3.65 6.23 -2.35
C VAL A 41 -3.43 4.77 -2.71
N TYR A 42 -4.12 3.85 -2.05
CA TYR A 42 -4.04 2.42 -2.36
C TYR A 42 -4.39 2.15 -3.84
N ASP A 43 -5.52 2.66 -4.32
CA ASP A 43 -5.94 2.45 -5.70
C ASP A 43 -4.92 3.03 -6.69
N ARG A 44 -4.35 4.21 -6.39
CA ARG A 44 -3.30 4.81 -7.23
C ARG A 44 -2.02 3.97 -7.29
N VAL A 45 -1.55 3.47 -6.14
CA VAL A 45 -0.39 2.57 -6.06
C VAL A 45 -0.61 1.33 -6.94
N MET A 46 -1.79 0.72 -6.82
CA MET A 46 -2.11 -0.50 -7.58
C MET A 46 -2.23 -0.23 -9.08
N VAL A 47 -2.85 0.89 -9.49
CA VAL A 47 -2.99 1.22 -10.91
C VAL A 47 -1.65 1.62 -11.54
N ASP A 48 -0.76 2.29 -10.79
CA ASP A 48 0.60 2.63 -11.26
C ASP A 48 1.56 1.43 -11.25
N ASN A 49 1.19 0.32 -10.59
CA ASN A 49 2.13 -0.72 -10.18
C ASN A 49 3.37 -0.14 -9.46
N ASP A 50 3.14 0.86 -8.60
CA ASP A 50 4.20 1.59 -7.91
C ASP A 50 4.78 0.74 -6.77
N VAL A 51 5.97 0.17 -7.00
CA VAL A 51 6.67 -0.68 -6.03
C VAL A 51 7.09 0.10 -4.78
N ASP A 52 7.60 1.32 -4.97
CA ASP A 52 8.01 2.18 -3.85
C ASP A 52 6.78 2.57 -3.02
N GLY A 53 5.71 2.99 -3.70
CA GLY A 53 4.44 3.30 -3.07
C GLY A 53 3.86 2.11 -2.30
N ALA A 54 3.92 0.91 -2.85
CA ALA A 54 3.47 -0.31 -2.18
C ALA A 54 4.30 -0.62 -0.93
N TYR A 55 5.63 -0.48 -0.99
CA TYR A 55 6.50 -0.65 0.17
C TYR A 55 6.17 0.32 1.30
N TYR A 56 6.04 1.61 0.99
CA TYR A 56 5.74 2.62 2.02
C TYR A 56 4.34 2.42 2.61
N LEU A 57 3.34 2.16 1.76
CA LEU A 57 1.97 1.98 2.22
C LEU A 57 1.81 0.69 3.04
N ALA A 58 2.43 -0.41 2.63
CA ALA A 58 2.44 -1.66 3.39
C ALA A 58 3.18 -1.51 4.72
N SER A 59 4.32 -0.81 4.75
CA SER A 59 5.07 -0.53 5.98
C SER A 59 4.26 0.33 6.96
N PHE A 60 3.50 1.29 6.44
CA PHE A 60 2.65 2.16 7.24
C PHE A 60 1.41 1.42 7.76
N ALA A 61 0.84 0.55 6.94
CA ALA A 61 -0.29 -0.29 7.28
C ALA A 61 -0.04 -1.17 8.52
N GLN A 62 1.19 -1.65 8.74
CA GLN A 62 1.55 -2.41 9.95
C GLN A 62 1.34 -1.66 11.28
N LYS A 63 1.16 -0.33 11.22
CA LYS A 63 0.97 0.53 12.40
C LYS A 63 -0.49 0.97 12.61
N ILE A 64 -1.41 0.53 11.76
CA ILE A 64 -2.82 0.94 11.77
C ILE A 64 -3.73 -0.28 11.86
N ASP A 65 -4.60 -0.30 12.86
CA ASP A 65 -5.51 -1.42 13.10
C ASP A 65 -6.77 -1.43 12.19
N ASP A 66 -7.24 -0.28 11.71
CA ASP A 66 -8.50 -0.14 10.94
C ASP A 66 -8.25 0.44 9.54
N LEU A 67 -7.55 -0.34 8.70
CA LEU A 67 -7.24 0.04 7.32
C LEU A 67 -8.44 -0.17 6.38
N PRO A 68 -8.73 0.78 5.47
CA PRO A 68 -9.80 0.64 4.48
C PRO A 68 -9.40 -0.17 3.24
N PHE A 69 -8.32 -0.94 3.30
CA PHE A 69 -7.79 -1.74 2.19
C PHE A 69 -7.01 -2.96 2.71
N GLU A 70 -6.81 -3.92 1.81
CA GLU A 70 -6.02 -5.12 2.09
C GLU A 70 -4.53 -4.86 1.83
N VAL A 71 -3.67 -5.31 2.74
CA VAL A 71 -2.21 -5.07 2.67
C VAL A 71 -1.51 -6.08 1.75
N LEU A 72 -2.09 -7.27 1.60
CA LEU A 72 -1.53 -8.39 0.84
C LEU A 72 -1.17 -8.04 -0.63
N PRO A 73 -2.04 -7.34 -1.39
CA PRO A 73 -1.71 -6.90 -2.74
C PRO A 73 -0.46 -5.99 -2.82
N LEU A 74 -0.25 -5.14 -1.82
CA LEU A 74 0.93 -4.28 -1.75
C LEU A 74 2.19 -5.12 -1.47
N VAL A 75 2.09 -6.07 -0.54
CA VAL A 75 3.20 -6.99 -0.23
C VAL A 75 3.58 -7.81 -1.47
N ARG A 76 2.60 -8.33 -2.22
CA ARG A 76 2.83 -9.03 -3.49
C ARG A 76 3.64 -8.19 -4.47
N LEU A 77 3.25 -6.92 -4.63
CA LEU A 77 3.89 -6.01 -5.57
C LEU A 77 5.36 -5.77 -5.23
N VAL A 78 5.67 -5.61 -3.93
CA VAL A 78 7.06 -5.49 -3.45
C VAL A 78 7.82 -6.81 -3.61
N MET A 79 7.20 -7.96 -3.29
CA MET A 79 7.82 -9.28 -3.43
C MET A 79 8.07 -9.67 -4.88
N ALA A 80 7.28 -9.16 -5.83
CA ALA A 80 7.48 -9.35 -7.25
C ALA A 80 8.60 -8.46 -7.84
N SER A 81 9.02 -7.41 -7.14
CA SER A 81 10.08 -6.51 -7.61
C SER A 81 11.45 -7.19 -7.72
N ASN A 82 12.43 -6.58 -8.37
CA ASN A 82 13.81 -7.09 -8.39
C ASN A 82 14.67 -6.58 -7.23
N ASP A 83 14.13 -5.72 -6.36
CA ASP A 83 14.88 -5.11 -5.26
C ASP A 83 14.90 -6.03 -4.03
N LYS A 84 16.04 -6.69 -3.82
CA LYS A 84 16.24 -7.59 -2.67
C LYS A 84 16.30 -6.85 -1.34
N LEU A 85 16.81 -5.62 -1.32
CA LEU A 85 16.93 -4.83 -0.09
C LEU A 85 15.57 -4.37 0.38
N MET A 86 14.74 -3.88 -0.54
CA MET A 86 13.37 -3.45 -0.24
C MET A 86 12.51 -4.64 0.25
N LYS A 87 12.64 -5.80 -0.38
CA LYS A 87 11.97 -7.03 0.09
C LYS A 87 12.35 -7.34 1.52
N GLN A 88 13.64 -7.43 1.83
CA GLN A 88 14.09 -7.74 3.17
C GLN A 88 13.61 -6.69 4.18
N ALA A 89 13.70 -5.41 3.84
CA ALA A 89 13.24 -4.32 4.70
C ALA A 89 11.74 -4.39 5.00
N LEU A 90 10.91 -4.86 4.06
CA LEU A 90 9.50 -5.08 4.29
C LEU A 90 9.28 -6.29 5.22
N LEU A 91 9.96 -7.40 4.96
CA LEU A 91 9.87 -8.62 5.79
C LEU A 91 10.26 -8.37 7.24
N ASP A 92 11.26 -7.51 7.49
CA ASP A 92 11.71 -7.15 8.83
C ASP A 92 10.68 -6.30 9.60
N LYS A 93 9.72 -5.68 8.89
CA LYS A 93 8.64 -4.88 9.47
C LYS A 93 7.34 -5.67 9.66
N MET A 94 7.24 -6.86 9.06
CA MET A 94 6.05 -7.69 9.15
C MET A 94 6.05 -8.49 10.47
N PRO A 95 4.86 -8.79 11.02
CA PRO A 95 4.72 -9.73 12.13
C PRO A 95 5.30 -11.09 11.77
N ASP A 96 5.92 -11.77 12.75
CA ASP A 96 6.56 -13.08 12.55
C ASP A 96 5.61 -14.12 11.95
N GLU A 97 4.36 -14.13 12.39
CA GLU A 97 3.33 -15.03 11.88
C GLU A 97 2.99 -14.77 10.41
N ALA A 98 2.88 -13.49 10.02
CA ALA A 98 2.62 -13.11 8.63
C ALA A 98 3.80 -13.45 7.72
N ARG A 99 5.03 -13.29 8.22
CA ARG A 99 6.26 -13.65 7.51
C ARG A 99 6.41 -15.16 7.35
N ALA A 100 6.15 -15.94 8.39
CA ALA A 100 6.24 -17.40 8.35
C ALA A 100 5.25 -18.03 7.36
N ASN A 101 4.09 -17.39 7.16
CA ASN A 101 3.06 -17.85 6.23
C ASN A 101 3.10 -17.15 4.87
N LEU A 102 4.10 -16.31 4.59
CA LEU A 102 4.11 -15.45 3.41
C LEU A 102 4.03 -16.25 2.11
N ASP A 103 4.80 -17.33 1.97
CA ASP A 103 4.79 -18.15 0.75
C ASP A 103 3.39 -18.75 0.49
N THR A 104 2.71 -19.21 1.54
CA THR A 104 1.33 -19.70 1.47
C THR A 104 0.35 -18.59 1.11
N LEU A 105 0.50 -17.40 1.70
CA LEU A 105 -0.35 -16.24 1.43
C LEU A 105 -0.16 -15.70 0.00
N LEU A 106 1.05 -15.79 -0.54
CA LEU A 106 1.36 -15.44 -1.93
C LEU A 106 0.83 -16.50 -2.91
N ALA A 107 0.89 -17.78 -2.56
CA ALA A 107 0.42 -18.88 -3.41
C ALA A 107 -1.11 -19.00 -3.52
N ASN A 108 -1.85 -18.79 -2.42
CA ASN A 108 -3.29 -19.10 -2.34
C ASN A 108 -4.20 -18.24 -3.23
N ASP A 109 -3.79 -17.03 -3.62
CA ASP A 109 -4.62 -16.15 -4.46
C ASP A 109 -4.44 -16.44 -5.96
N THR A 110 -3.35 -17.13 -6.35
CA THR A 110 -3.16 -17.66 -7.71
C THR A 110 -4.16 -18.76 -8.06
N GLN A 111 -4.81 -19.37 -7.06
CA GLN A 111 -5.82 -20.41 -7.28
C GLN A 111 -7.24 -19.86 -7.44
N LYS A 112 -7.52 -18.59 -7.09
CA LYS A 112 -8.84 -17.99 -7.35
C LYS A 112 -9.08 -17.70 -8.83
N ASP A 113 -8.02 -17.54 -9.61
CA ASP A 113 -8.08 -17.29 -11.06
C ASP A 113 -8.16 -18.56 -11.93
N LEU A 114 -8.23 -19.76 -11.32
CA LEU A 114 -8.26 -21.05 -12.04
C LEU A 114 -9.54 -21.87 -11.85
N ASN A 115 -10.60 -21.29 -11.27
CA ASN A 115 -11.92 -21.89 -11.34
C ASN A 115 -12.59 -21.46 -12.66
N PHE A 116 -12.31 -22.23 -13.72
CA PHE A 116 -13.05 -22.23 -14.99
C PHE A 116 -14.52 -22.63 -14.78
#